data_AF-F2NNA2-F1
#
_entry.id   AF-F2NNA2-F1
#
_cell.length_a   1.000
_cell.length_b   1.000
_cell.length_c   1.000
_cell.angle_alpha   90.00
_cell.angle_beta   90.00
_cell.angle_gamma   90.00
#
_symmetry.space_group_name_H-M   'P 1'
#
loop_
_entity.id
_entity.type
_entity.pdbx_description
1 polymer ?
#
loop_
_entity_poly.entity_id
_entity_poly.type
_entity_poly.pdbx_seq_one_letter_code
_entity_poly.pdbx_strand_id
1 'polypeptide(L)'
;MGKAKVYYQDKTKQRLRADLFSEEAYRDAQRLVKARVATTQVRRYFGEIRALQARYNVLKHEKGAEAAFEEIRPYLGLLKAKAYYGRRNNNNRPNDMFTLSTFLTECLDGVEDPKSFEAMVKYVEAVVAYFTPDAERRS
;
A
#
# COMPACT_ATOMS: atom_id res chain seq x y z
N MET A 1 14.94 -1.61 8.27
CA MET A 1 13.61 -1.85 7.66
C MET A 1 12.61 -0.97 8.38
N GLY A 2 11.63 -0.41 7.67
CA GLY A 2 10.58 0.42 8.26
C GLY A 2 9.66 -0.37 9.20
N LYS A 3 8.91 0.32 10.06
CA LYS A 3 7.95 -0.29 10.98
C LYS A 3 6.68 -0.67 10.22
N ALA A 4 6.14 -1.87 10.46
CA ALA A 4 4.85 -2.30 9.90
C ALA A 4 3.74 -1.27 10.18
N LYS A 5 2.90 -1.02 9.19
CA LYS A 5 1.81 -0.05 9.29
C LYS A 5 0.74 -0.59 10.23
N VAL A 6 0.25 0.28 11.11
CA VAL A 6 -0.87 -0.03 12.01
C VAL A 6 -2.12 0.70 11.52
N TYR A 7 -3.13 -0.06 11.11
CA TYR A 7 -4.35 0.47 10.50
C TYR A 7 -5.48 0.77 11.50
N TYR A 8 -5.55 -0.01 12.57
CA TYR A 8 -6.63 0.06 13.55
C TYR A 8 -6.10 0.61 14.88
N GLN A 9 -6.92 1.39 15.56
CA GLN A 9 -6.57 1.94 16.88
C GLN A 9 -6.80 0.93 18.01
N ASP A 10 -7.58 -0.11 17.73
CA ASP A 10 -7.94 -1.17 18.66
C ASP A 10 -7.57 -2.55 18.12
N LYS A 11 -7.31 -3.49 19.04
CA LYS A 11 -6.95 -4.87 18.70
C LYS A 11 -8.11 -5.66 18.08
N THR A 12 -9.36 -5.25 18.32
CA THR A 12 -10.55 -5.91 17.75
C THR A 12 -10.82 -5.49 16.30
N LYS A 13 -10.01 -4.55 15.77
CA LYS A 13 -10.06 -4.00 14.43
C LYS A 13 -11.47 -3.49 14.09
N GLN A 14 -12.07 -2.77 15.04
CA GLN A 14 -13.39 -2.15 14.90
C GLN A 14 -13.31 -0.70 14.43
N ARG A 15 -12.24 0.01 14.79
CA ARG A 15 -12.06 1.42 14.44
C ARG A 15 -10.74 1.64 13.71
N LEU A 16 -10.84 2.17 12.50
CA LEU A 16 -9.69 2.67 11.75
C LEU A 16 -9.13 3.88 12.49
N ARG A 17 -7.81 4.04 12.45
CA ARG A 17 -7.16 5.25 12.99
C ARG A 17 -7.65 6.49 12.25
N ALA A 18 -8.04 7.53 13.00
CA ALA A 18 -8.67 8.73 12.44
C ALA A 18 -7.74 9.53 11.52
N ASP A 19 -6.43 9.51 11.79
CA ASP A 19 -5.38 10.20 11.04
C ASP A 19 -4.86 9.42 9.82
N LEU A 20 -5.29 8.15 9.68
CA LEU A 20 -4.73 7.21 8.71
C LEU A 20 -4.91 7.71 7.27
N PHE A 21 -6.10 8.20 6.91
CA PHE A 21 -6.42 8.61 5.54
C PHE A 21 -6.19 10.10 5.27
N SER A 22 -5.78 10.87 6.29
CA SER A 22 -5.52 12.31 6.17
C SER A 22 -4.02 12.58 6.35
N GLU A 23 -3.59 12.94 7.55
CA GLU A 23 -2.23 13.39 7.86
C GLU A 23 -1.18 12.32 7.52
N GLU A 24 -1.45 11.06 7.88
CA GLU A 24 -0.47 9.99 7.65
C GLU A 24 -0.37 9.63 6.16
N ALA A 25 -1.49 9.59 5.44
CA ALA A 25 -1.48 9.36 3.99
C ALA A 25 -0.80 10.51 3.24
N TYR A 26 -1.09 11.75 3.62
CA TYR A 26 -0.44 12.93 3.05
C TYR A 26 1.07 12.93 3.30
N ARG A 27 1.50 12.65 4.54
CA ARG A 27 2.93 12.57 4.88
C ARG A 27 3.67 11.54 4.05
N ASP A 28 3.07 10.35 3.86
CA ASP A 28 3.68 9.31 3.03
C ASP A 28 3.68 9.67 1.55
N ALA A 29 2.65 10.35 1.04
CA ALA A 29 2.67 10.91 -0.31
C ALA A 29 3.80 11.92 -0.50
N GLN A 30 3.97 12.86 0.43
CA GLN A 30 5.05 13.85 0.41
C GLN A 30 6.44 13.19 0.50
N ARG A 31 6.58 12.10 1.26
CA ARG A 31 7.81 11.29 1.29
C ARG A 31 8.16 10.74 -0.10
N LEU A 32 7.16 10.24 -0.85
CA LEU A 32 7.35 9.75 -2.21
C LEU A 32 7.66 10.87 -3.21
N VAL A 33 7.00 12.04 -3.09
CA VAL A 33 7.26 13.22 -3.93
C VAL A 33 8.69 13.72 -3.73
N LYS A 34 9.12 13.89 -2.46
CA LYS A 34 10.47 14.33 -2.12
C LYS A 34 11.54 13.37 -2.61
N ALA A 35 11.27 12.07 -2.60
CA ALA A 35 12.15 11.04 -3.15
C ALA A 35 12.14 10.99 -4.69
N ARG A 36 11.34 11.85 -5.36
CA ARG A 36 11.18 11.90 -6.83
C ARG A 36 10.76 10.56 -7.42
N VAL A 37 9.89 9.84 -6.71
CA VAL A 37 9.33 8.57 -7.21
C VAL A 37 8.57 8.83 -8.51
N ALA A 38 8.87 8.06 -9.54
CA ALA A 38 8.17 8.20 -10.81
C ALA A 38 6.70 7.78 -10.67
N THR A 39 5.78 8.62 -11.17
CA THR A 39 4.35 8.36 -11.13
C THR A 39 3.98 7.04 -11.80
N THR A 40 4.70 6.63 -12.85
CA THR A 40 4.52 5.34 -13.52
C THR A 40 4.78 4.15 -12.58
N GLN A 41 5.74 4.27 -11.67
CA GLN A 41 6.05 3.23 -10.69
C GLN A 41 4.94 3.14 -9.64
N VAL A 42 4.49 4.29 -9.11
CA VAL A 42 3.36 4.35 -8.16
C VAL A 42 2.10 3.75 -8.77
N ARG A 43 1.72 4.18 -9.98
CA ARG A 43 0.56 3.65 -10.69
C ARG A 43 0.65 2.15 -10.94
N ARG A 44 1.84 1.64 -11.30
CA ARG A 44 2.05 0.20 -11.55
C ARG A 44 1.76 -0.63 -10.29
N TYR A 45 2.41 -0.31 -9.16
CA TYR A 45 2.21 -1.07 -7.92
C TYR A 45 0.78 -0.91 -7.38
N PHE A 46 0.19 0.28 -7.48
CA PHE A 46 -1.21 0.47 -7.11
C PHE A 46 -2.16 -0.37 -7.98
N GLY A 47 -1.91 -0.44 -9.29
CA GLY A 47 -2.64 -1.32 -10.20
C GLY A 47 -2.55 -2.80 -9.81
N GLU A 48 -1.37 -3.28 -9.43
CA GLU A 48 -1.20 -4.65 -8.91
C GLU A 48 -2.01 -4.88 -7.61
N ILE A 49 -2.01 -3.92 -6.68
CA ILE A 49 -2.82 -3.97 -5.45
C ILE A 49 -4.31 -4.02 -5.79
N ARG A 50 -4.79 -3.19 -6.72
CA ARG A 50 -6.19 -3.18 -7.16
C ARG A 50 -6.60 -4.48 -7.86
N ALA A 51 -5.71 -5.09 -8.64
CA ALA A 51 -5.96 -6.40 -9.24
C ALA A 51 -6.11 -7.50 -8.17
N LEU A 52 -5.26 -7.48 -7.14
CA LEU A 52 -5.39 -8.41 -6.01
C LEU A 52 -6.67 -8.15 -5.20
N GLN A 53 -7.06 -6.89 -4.99
CA GLN A 53 -8.32 -6.55 -4.35
C GLN A 53 -9.52 -7.06 -5.14
N ALA A 54 -9.52 -6.90 -6.47
CA ALA A 54 -10.59 -7.40 -7.32
C ALA A 54 -10.73 -8.92 -7.20
N ARG A 55 -9.60 -9.65 -7.27
CA ARG A 55 -9.57 -11.10 -7.05
C ARG A 55 -10.07 -11.48 -5.65
N TYR A 56 -9.61 -10.79 -4.61
CA TYR A 56 -10.04 -11.00 -3.24
C TYR A 56 -11.55 -10.84 -3.10
N ASN A 57 -12.14 -9.80 -3.71
CA ASN A 57 -13.58 -9.56 -3.62
C ASN A 57 -14.42 -10.68 -4.26
N VAL A 58 -13.97 -11.20 -5.41
CA VAL A 58 -14.61 -12.36 -6.06
C VAL A 58 -14.55 -13.58 -5.15
N LEU A 59 -13.35 -13.93 -4.67
CA LEU A 59 -13.14 -15.07 -3.77
C LEU A 59 -13.92 -14.91 -2.45
N LYS A 60 -13.99 -13.68 -1.91
CA LYS A 60 -14.71 -13.37 -0.67
C LYS A 60 -16.20 -13.66 -0.82
N HIS A 61 -16.77 -13.34 -1.98
CA HIS A 61 -18.16 -13.64 -2.29
C HIS A 61 -18.41 -15.16 -2.43
N GLU A 62 -17.46 -15.90 -3.00
CA GLU A 62 -17.59 -17.34 -3.25
C GLU A 62 -17.44 -18.21 -2.00
N LYS A 63 -16.49 -17.88 -1.10
CA LYS A 63 -16.07 -18.76 0.01
C LYS A 63 -15.75 -18.05 1.32
N GLY A 64 -16.05 -16.75 1.41
CA GLY A 64 -15.83 -15.95 2.62
C GLY A 64 -14.46 -15.29 2.71
N ALA A 65 -14.36 -14.32 3.63
CA ALA A 65 -13.23 -13.39 3.72
C ALA A 65 -11.89 -14.06 4.07
N GLU A 66 -11.89 -15.00 5.03
CA GLU A 66 -10.67 -15.67 5.49
C GLU A 66 -10.08 -16.56 4.39
N ALA A 67 -10.90 -17.44 3.80
CA ALA A 67 -10.44 -18.34 2.74
C ALA A 67 -10.02 -17.58 1.47
N ALA A 68 -10.63 -16.42 1.20
CA ALA A 68 -10.19 -15.51 0.13
C ALA A 68 -8.84 -14.87 0.45
N PHE A 69 -8.63 -14.44 1.69
CA PHE A 69 -7.38 -13.82 2.14
C PHE A 69 -6.22 -14.81 2.09
N GLU A 70 -6.38 -16.03 2.60
CA GLU A 70 -5.33 -17.05 2.55
C GLU A 70 -4.90 -17.37 1.11
N GLU A 71 -5.81 -17.31 0.13
CA GLU A 71 -5.45 -17.49 -1.27
C GLU A 71 -4.70 -16.30 -1.88
N ILE A 72 -5.01 -15.06 -1.48
CA ILE A 72 -4.28 -13.89 -1.99
C ILE A 72 -2.97 -13.62 -1.26
N ARG A 73 -2.80 -14.16 -0.04
CA ARG A 73 -1.64 -13.91 0.84
C ARG A 73 -0.29 -14.24 0.19
N PRO A 74 -0.10 -15.35 -0.55
CA PRO A 74 1.14 -15.60 -1.29
C PRO A 74 1.46 -14.51 -2.34
N TYR A 75 0.43 -13.96 -2.98
CA TYR A 75 0.59 -12.91 -3.98
C TYR A 75 0.98 -11.56 -3.36
N LEU A 76 0.53 -11.27 -2.13
CA LEU A 76 1.03 -10.13 -1.35
C LEU A 76 2.53 -10.29 -1.03
N GLY A 77 2.96 -11.50 -0.67
CA GLY A 77 4.38 -11.82 -0.49
C GLY A 77 5.20 -11.62 -1.78
N LEU A 78 4.67 -12.06 -2.92
CA LEU A 78 5.29 -11.85 -4.23
C LEU A 78 5.38 -10.35 -4.59
N LEU A 79 4.34 -9.58 -4.30
CA LEU A 79 4.33 -8.12 -4.52
C LEU A 79 5.43 -7.43 -3.69
N LYS A 80 5.62 -7.84 -2.43
CA LYS A 80 6.72 -7.37 -1.58
C LYS A 80 8.08 -7.70 -2.18
N ALA A 81 8.28 -8.94 -2.66
CA ALA A 81 9.53 -9.35 -3.30
C ALA A 81 9.82 -8.54 -4.58
N LYS A 82 8.81 -8.29 -5.42
CA LYS A 82 8.93 -7.42 -6.59
C LYS A 82 9.33 -5.99 -6.22
N ALA A 83 8.76 -5.43 -5.15
CA ALA A 83 9.13 -4.11 -4.65
C ALA A 83 10.61 -4.06 -4.22
N TYR A 84 11.11 -5.11 -3.57
CA TYR A 84 12.52 -5.21 -3.19
C TYR A 84 13.45 -5.33 -4.41
N TYR A 85 13.09 -6.17 -5.40
CA TYR A 85 13.88 -6.33 -6.62
C TYR A 85 14.03 -5.02 -7.43
N GLY A 86 12.97 -4.21 -7.48
CA GLY A 86 12.98 -2.90 -8.14
C GLY A 86 14.06 -1.94 -7.63
N ARG A 87 14.63 -2.17 -6.44
CA ARG A 87 15.76 -1.40 -5.88
C ARG A 87 17.05 -1.56 -6.70
N ARG A 88 17.25 -2.70 -7.38
CA ARG A 88 18.52 -3.06 -8.03
C ARG A 88 18.75 -2.39 -9.38
N ASN A 89 17.70 -1.82 -9.99
CA ASN A 89 17.75 -1.31 -11.38
C ASN A 89 18.05 0.20 -11.53
N ASN A 90 18.29 0.94 -10.46
CA ASN A 90 18.49 2.39 -10.54
C ASN A 90 19.95 2.82 -10.36
N ASN A 91 20.77 2.54 -11.37
CA ASN A 91 22.16 3.01 -11.45
C ASN A 91 22.31 4.55 -11.55
N ASN A 92 21.23 5.33 -11.64
CA ASN A 92 21.27 6.80 -11.68
C ASN A 92 20.29 7.52 -10.73
N ARG A 93 19.45 6.80 -9.97
CA ARG A 93 18.48 7.38 -9.01
C ARG A 93 18.24 6.45 -7.80
N PRO A 94 19.21 6.27 -6.91
CA PRO A 94 19.13 5.26 -5.84
C PRO A 94 17.99 5.50 -4.81
N ASN A 95 17.51 6.73 -4.63
CA ASN A 95 16.59 7.09 -3.54
C ASN A 95 15.10 6.85 -3.83
N ASP A 96 14.67 6.79 -5.10
CA ASP A 96 13.24 6.72 -5.46
C ASP A 96 12.64 5.33 -5.16
N MET A 97 13.23 4.26 -5.68
CA MET A 97 12.76 2.88 -5.53
C MET A 97 13.02 2.36 -4.13
N PHE A 98 14.07 2.81 -3.47
CA PHE A 98 14.27 2.53 -2.05
C PHE A 98 13.09 3.07 -1.21
N THR A 99 12.66 4.31 -1.46
CA THR A 99 11.56 4.93 -0.71
C THR A 99 10.22 4.26 -1.03
N LEU A 100 9.90 4.04 -2.32
CA LEU A 100 8.67 3.38 -2.73
C LEU A 100 8.57 1.94 -2.20
N SER A 101 9.64 1.16 -2.33
CA SER A 101 9.65 -0.21 -1.84
C SER A 101 9.58 -0.29 -0.31
N THR A 102 10.15 0.69 0.40
CA THR A 102 10.04 0.77 1.86
C THR A 102 8.61 1.08 2.26
N PHE A 103 7.97 2.07 1.63
CA PHE A 103 6.54 2.37 1.83
C PHE A 103 5.64 1.14 1.57
N LEU A 104 5.82 0.46 0.43
CA LEU A 104 5.05 -0.74 0.10
C LEU A 104 5.29 -1.87 1.11
N THR A 105 6.54 -2.04 1.55
CA THR A 105 6.88 -3.03 2.58
C THR A 105 6.21 -2.72 3.90
N GLU A 106 6.27 -1.48 4.37
CA GLU A 106 5.62 -1.03 5.60
C GLU A 106 4.10 -1.31 5.56
N CYS A 107 3.45 -1.02 4.43
CA CYS A 107 2.04 -1.33 4.22
C CYS A 107 1.75 -2.83 4.23
N LEU A 108 2.48 -3.62 3.44
CA LEU A 108 2.26 -5.06 3.32
C LEU A 108 2.56 -5.81 4.64
N ASP A 109 3.55 -5.37 5.41
CA ASP A 109 3.87 -5.94 6.72
C ASP A 109 2.82 -5.64 7.78
N GLY A 110 1.97 -4.64 7.56
CA GLY A 110 0.81 -4.35 8.42
C GLY A 110 -0.42 -5.22 8.14
N VAL A 111 -0.36 -6.10 7.13
CA VAL A 111 -1.48 -6.94 6.71
C VAL A 111 -1.36 -8.33 7.33
N GLU A 112 -2.24 -8.62 8.27
CA GLU A 112 -2.26 -9.88 9.02
C GLU A 112 -3.53 -10.70 8.77
N ASP A 113 -4.59 -10.05 8.30
CA ASP A 113 -5.94 -10.61 8.19
C ASP A 113 -6.75 -9.87 7.11
N PRO A 114 -7.97 -10.35 6.76
CA PRO A 114 -8.77 -9.73 5.71
C PRO A 114 -9.09 -8.25 5.97
N LYS A 115 -9.34 -7.88 7.23
CA LYS A 115 -9.66 -6.50 7.62
C LYS A 115 -8.49 -5.56 7.38
N SER A 116 -7.29 -5.94 7.82
CA SER A 116 -6.06 -5.18 7.59
C SER A 116 -5.70 -5.10 6.11
N PHE A 117 -5.99 -6.12 5.30
CA PHE A 117 -5.86 -6.03 3.85
C PHE A 117 -6.76 -4.94 3.25
N GLU A 118 -8.05 -4.94 3.58
CA GLU A 118 -8.99 -3.93 3.10
C GLU A 118 -8.59 -2.51 3.54
N ALA A 119 -8.14 -2.36 4.78
CA ALA A 119 -7.64 -1.09 5.31
C ALA A 119 -6.38 -0.62 4.57
N MET A 120 -5.44 -1.54 4.30
CA MET A 120 -4.23 -1.26 3.55
C MET A 120 -4.55 -0.75 2.14
N VAL A 121 -5.49 -1.38 1.43
CA VAL A 121 -5.85 -0.93 0.08
C VAL A 121 -6.38 0.51 0.08
N LYS A 122 -7.30 0.82 1.01
CA LYS A 122 -7.85 2.19 1.16
C LYS A 122 -6.76 3.19 1.53
N TYR A 123 -5.82 2.78 2.37
CA TYR A 123 -4.71 3.63 2.77
C TYR A 123 -3.77 3.95 1.60
N VAL A 124 -3.40 2.93 0.83
CA VAL A 124 -2.57 3.14 -0.38
C VAL A 124 -3.31 4.01 -1.40
N GLU A 125 -4.63 3.83 -1.56
CA GLU A 125 -5.45 4.69 -2.41
C GLU A 125 -5.42 6.16 -1.96
N ALA A 126 -5.53 6.43 -0.65
CA ALA A 126 -5.40 7.78 -0.11
C ALA A 126 -4.01 8.39 -0.36
N VAL A 127 -2.94 7.61 -0.16
CA VAL A 127 -1.56 8.06 -0.48
C VAL A 127 -1.41 8.39 -1.97
N VAL A 128 -1.95 7.55 -2.86
CA VAL A 128 -1.90 7.78 -4.31
C VAL A 128 -2.70 9.03 -4.71
N ALA A 129 -3.83 9.28 -4.05
CA ALA A 129 -4.62 10.49 -4.25
C ALA A 129 -3.82 11.75 -3.89
N TYR A 130 -3.18 11.78 -2.71
CA TYR A 130 -2.31 12.90 -2.30
C TYR A 130 -1.02 13.01 -3.11
N PHE A 131 -0.53 11.92 -3.71
CA PHE A 131 0.66 11.90 -4.54
C PHE A 131 0.42 12.50 -5.94
N THR A 132 -0.84 12.56 -6.40
CA THR A 132 -1.18 13.05 -7.73
C THR A 132 -1.12 14.60 -7.75
N PRO A 133 -0.53 15.23 -8.79
CA PRO A 133 -0.35 16.69 -8.86
C PRO A 133 -1.62 17.53 -8.64
N ASP A 134 -2.81 16.98 -8.88
CA ASP A 134 -4.09 17.69 -8.69
C ASP A 134 -4.50 17.84 -7.22
N ALA A 135 -3.85 17.14 -6.28
CA ALA A 135 -4.14 17.26 -4.85
C ALA A 135 -3.77 18.64 -4.29
N GLU A 136 -2.76 19.31 -4.85
CA GLU A 136 -2.34 20.66 -4.44
C GLU A 136 -3.32 21.76 -4.89
N ARG A 137 -4.27 21.49 -5.79
CA ARG A 137 -5.27 22.48 -6.24
C ARG A 137 -6.56 22.49 -5.39
N ARG A 138 -6.67 21.62 -4.38
CA ARG A 138 -7.89 21.44 -3.58
C ARG A 138 -7.71 21.68 -2.07
N SER A 139 -6.53 22.13 -1.64
CA SER A 139 -6.27 22.64 -0.28
C SER A 139 -6.13 24.15 -0.31
#